data_AF-A0A821N754-F1
#
_entry.id   AF-A0A821N754-F1
#
_cell.length_a   1.000
_cell.length_b   1.000
_cell.length_c   1.000
_cell.angle_alpha   90.00
_cell.angle_beta   90.00
_cell.angle_gamma   90.00
#
_symmetry.space_group_name_H-M   'P 1'
#
loop_
_entity.id
_entity.type
_entity.pdbx_description
1 polymer ?
#
loop_
_entity_poly.entity_id
_entity_poly.type
_entity_poly.pdbx_seq_one_letter_code
_entity_poly.pdbx_strand_id
1 'polypeptide(L)'
;MTSKSTDIPHNVMEFEDECFFDFVKVFAGDKLAALLKFQDISNVNCLLACNDPFEILSYDSDDLLDLKKKTSIKLNSNSFVVLPGIKSKMMLLKNALTKKT
;
A
#
# COMPACT_ATOMS: atom_id res chain seq x y z
N MET A 1 14.04 -21.39 9.69
CA MET A 1 13.79 -19.97 9.36
C MET A 1 13.60 -19.89 7.86
N THR A 2 12.36 -19.86 7.38
CA THR A 2 12.06 -19.85 5.94
C THR A 2 12.30 -18.45 5.39
N SER A 3 13.27 -18.34 4.49
CA SER A 3 13.46 -17.17 3.63
C SER A 3 12.17 -16.96 2.82
N LYS A 4 11.32 -16.00 3.23
CA LYS A 4 10.30 -15.47 2.33
C LYS A 4 11.05 -14.78 1.20
N SER A 5 11.14 -15.42 0.04
CA SER A 5 11.73 -14.78 -1.12
C SER A 5 10.96 -13.49 -1.40
N THR A 6 11.68 -12.41 -1.58
CA THR A 6 11.15 -11.11 -2.02
C THR A 6 10.95 -11.10 -3.54
N ASP A 7 10.82 -12.29 -4.14
CA ASP A 7 10.76 -12.47 -5.57
C ASP A 7 9.39 -12.06 -6.06
N ILE A 8 9.39 -11.05 -6.93
CA ILE A 8 8.19 -10.60 -7.60
C ILE A 8 7.82 -11.62 -8.68
N PRO A 9 6.57 -12.15 -8.67
CA PRO A 9 6.08 -13.08 -9.68
C PRO A 9 6.30 -12.55 -11.10
N HIS A 10 6.59 -13.46 -12.04
CA HIS A 10 6.85 -13.07 -13.44
C HIS A 10 5.64 -12.40 -14.10
N ASN A 11 4.43 -12.80 -13.73
CA ASN A 11 3.17 -12.29 -14.24
C ASN A 11 2.52 -11.23 -13.33
N VAL A 12 3.27 -10.58 -12.44
CA VAL A 12 2.71 -9.58 -11.50
C VAL A 12 1.98 -8.43 -12.21
N MET A 13 2.38 -8.11 -13.44
CA MET A 13 1.76 -7.05 -14.26
C MET A 13 0.35 -7.40 -14.72
N GLU A 14 -0.02 -8.69 -14.69
CA GLU A 14 -1.35 -9.22 -15.05
C GLU A 14 -2.27 -9.33 -13.83
N PHE A 15 -1.79 -9.02 -12.62
CA PHE A 15 -2.59 -9.12 -11.42
C PHE A 15 -3.60 -7.98 -11.33
N GLU A 16 -4.86 -8.35 -11.10
CA GLU A 16 -5.99 -7.44 -10.91
C GLU A 16 -6.78 -7.84 -9.66
N ASP A 17 -7.47 -6.86 -9.07
CA ASP A 17 -8.36 -6.98 -7.92
C ASP A 17 -7.78 -7.82 -6.77
N GLU A 18 -8.47 -8.87 -6.33
CA GLU A 18 -8.06 -9.69 -5.18
C GLU A 18 -6.67 -10.30 -5.38
N CYS A 19 -6.30 -10.69 -6.61
CA CYS A 19 -4.98 -11.24 -6.89
C CYS A 19 -3.88 -10.21 -6.63
N PHE A 20 -4.12 -8.96 -7.06
CA PHE A 20 -3.22 -7.85 -6.78
C PHE A 20 -3.15 -7.54 -5.28
N PHE A 21 -4.30 -7.46 -4.60
CA PHE A 21 -4.34 -7.16 -3.17
C PHE A 21 -3.65 -8.25 -2.33
N ASP A 22 -3.81 -9.52 -2.67
CA ASP A 22 -3.13 -10.64 -2.00
C ASP A 22 -1.62 -10.59 -2.22
N PHE A 23 -1.16 -10.24 -3.43
CA PHE A 23 0.26 -10.00 -3.68
C PHE A 23 0.80 -8.86 -2.80
N VAL A 24 0.13 -7.71 -2.77
CA VAL A 24 0.53 -6.57 -1.93
C VAL A 24 0.53 -6.96 -0.46
N LYS A 25 -0.43 -7.76 -0.03
CA LYS A 25 -0.54 -8.27 1.34
C LYS A 25 0.68 -9.12 1.71
N VAL A 26 1.10 -10.03 0.83
CA VAL A 26 2.27 -10.89 1.03
C VAL A 26 3.57 -10.07 1.02
N PHE A 27 3.70 -9.12 0.09
CA PHE A 27 4.92 -8.34 -0.12
C PHE A 27 5.09 -7.21 0.91
N ALA A 28 4.05 -6.40 1.08
CA ALA A 28 4.08 -5.13 1.80
C ALA A 28 3.23 -5.13 3.09
N GLY A 29 2.39 -6.16 3.28
CA GLY A 29 1.57 -6.37 4.47
C GLY A 29 0.15 -5.84 4.35
N ASP A 30 -0.73 -6.36 5.22
CA ASP A 30 -2.19 -6.12 5.23
C ASP A 30 -2.57 -4.64 5.21
N LYS A 31 -1.81 -3.79 5.89
CA LYS A 31 -2.09 -2.36 6.02
C LYS A 31 -2.00 -1.63 4.68
N LEU A 32 -1.03 -2.02 3.84
CA LEU A 32 -0.88 -1.42 2.51
C LEU A 32 -1.90 -1.98 1.53
N ALA A 33 -2.17 -3.29 1.59
CA ALA A 33 -3.24 -3.88 0.78
C ALA A 33 -4.59 -3.21 1.07
N ALA A 34 -4.92 -2.97 2.34
CA ALA A 34 -6.14 -2.26 2.73
C ALA A 34 -6.18 -0.81 2.23
N LEU A 35 -5.06 -0.08 2.28
CA LEU A 35 -4.94 1.29 1.78
C LEU A 35 -5.18 1.37 0.26
N LEU A 36 -4.60 0.43 -0.50
CA LEU A 36 -4.77 0.38 -1.94
C LEU A 36 -6.19 -0.04 -2.32
N LYS A 37 -6.74 -1.03 -1.63
CA LYS A 37 -8.12 -1.50 -1.83
C LYS A 37 -9.15 -0.41 -1.54
N PHE A 38 -8.94 0.38 -0.48
CA PHE A 38 -9.82 1.52 -0.17
C PHE A 38 -9.83 2.57 -1.29
N GLN A 39 -8.69 2.76 -1.97
CA GLN A 39 -8.54 3.73 -3.06
C GLN A 39 -8.87 3.15 -4.44
N ASP A 40 -9.35 1.92 -4.51
CA ASP A 40 -9.59 1.19 -5.77
C ASP A 40 -8.34 1.12 -6.68
N ILE A 41 -7.15 1.09 -6.08
CA ILE A 41 -5.89 0.86 -6.79
C ILE A 41 -5.72 -0.66 -6.91
N SER A 42 -6.36 -1.24 -7.93
CA SER A 42 -6.56 -2.68 -8.06
C SER A 42 -5.56 -3.41 -8.96
N ASN A 43 -4.58 -2.73 -9.56
CA ASN A 43 -3.53 -3.36 -10.35
C ASN A 43 -2.21 -2.56 -10.31
N VAL A 44 -1.15 -3.15 -10.88
CA VAL A 44 0.19 -2.55 -10.91
C VAL A 44 0.21 -1.22 -11.66
N ASN A 45 -0.47 -1.11 -12.79
CA ASN A 45 -0.47 0.11 -13.60
C ASN A 45 -1.10 1.29 -12.85
N CYS A 46 -2.23 1.06 -12.18
CA CYS A 46 -2.87 2.05 -11.31
C CYS A 46 -1.94 2.47 -10.16
N LEU A 47 -1.26 1.52 -9.53
CA LEU A 47 -0.32 1.83 -8.43
C LEU A 47 0.88 2.66 -8.90
N LEU A 48 1.44 2.34 -10.07
CA LEU A 48 2.57 3.07 -10.63
C LEU A 48 2.17 4.47 -11.10
N ALA A 49 0.96 4.63 -11.64
CA ALA A 49 0.39 5.92 -12.01
C ALA A 49 0.00 6.82 -10.81
N CYS A 50 -0.31 6.21 -9.66
CA CYS A 50 -0.64 6.94 -8.43
C CYS A 50 0.62 7.60 -7.83
N ASN A 51 0.66 8.93 -7.78
CA ASN A 51 1.82 9.68 -7.26
C ASN A 51 2.06 9.44 -5.77
N ASP A 52 1.06 9.78 -4.93
CA ASP A 52 1.11 9.58 -3.48
C ASP A 52 -0.16 8.87 -2.97
N PRO A 53 -0.11 7.54 -2.76
CA PRO A 53 -1.25 6.79 -2.23
C PRO A 53 -1.55 7.09 -0.74
N PHE A 54 -0.76 7.92 -0.06
CA PHE A 54 -1.02 8.32 1.32
C PHE A 54 -1.76 9.65 1.41
N GLU A 55 -1.88 10.41 0.32
CA GLU A 55 -2.55 11.72 0.30
C GLU A 55 -3.98 11.63 0.81
N ILE A 56 -4.69 10.54 0.51
CA ILE A 56 -6.07 10.33 0.96
C ILE A 56 -6.21 10.37 2.48
N LEU A 57 -5.17 10.01 3.24
CA LEU A 57 -5.19 10.02 4.70
C LEU A 57 -5.17 11.44 5.30
N SER A 58 -4.95 12.46 4.48
CA SER A 58 -5.04 13.86 4.91
C SER A 58 -6.49 14.37 4.99
N TYR A 59 -7.42 13.77 4.26
CA TYR A 59 -8.81 14.23 4.22
C TYR A 59 -9.54 13.97 5.54
N ASP A 60 -10.39 14.90 5.94
CA ASP A 60 -11.25 14.75 7.10
C ASP A 60 -12.54 14.01 6.70
N SER A 61 -12.55 12.70 6.93
CA SER A 61 -13.70 11.84 6.65
C SER A 61 -13.74 10.70 7.66
N ASP A 62 -14.95 10.38 8.11
CA ASP A 62 -15.22 9.26 9.01
C ASP A 62 -14.88 7.91 8.36
N ASP A 63 -15.06 7.80 7.04
CA ASP A 63 -14.73 6.59 6.27
C ASP A 63 -13.23 6.25 6.34
N LEU A 64 -12.38 7.25 6.61
CA LEU A 64 -10.94 7.10 6.70
C LEU A 64 -10.45 6.79 8.12
N LEU A 65 -11.28 6.95 9.16
CA LEU A 65 -10.83 6.85 10.55
C LEU A 65 -10.16 5.51 10.87
N ASP A 66 -10.77 4.41 10.42
CA ASP A 66 -10.22 3.09 10.69
C ASP A 66 -8.95 2.81 9.90
N LEU A 67 -8.86 3.34 8.67
CA LEU A 67 -7.65 3.24 7.87
C LEU A 67 -6.51 4.08 8.48
N LYS A 68 -6.79 5.28 8.97
CA LYS A 68 -5.85 6.14 9.70
C LYS A 68 -5.35 5.47 10.97
N LYS A 69 -6.23 4.87 11.80
CA LYS A 69 -5.83 4.14 13.01
C LYS A 69 -4.88 2.98 12.72
N LYS A 70 -5.05 2.29 11.57
CA LYS A 70 -4.20 1.16 11.17
C LYS A 70 -2.83 1.61 10.65
N THR A 71 -2.80 2.72 9.91
CA THR A 71 -1.64 3.16 9.12
C THR A 71 -0.84 4.29 9.76
N SER A 72 -1.41 5.00 10.73
CA SER A 72 -0.89 6.26 11.24
C SER A 72 -0.90 6.31 12.77
N ILE A 73 -0.11 7.23 13.32
CA ILE A 73 -0.16 7.64 14.73
C ILE A 73 -0.94 8.95 14.81
N LYS A 74 -1.88 9.03 15.76
CA LYS A 74 -2.57 10.28 16.09
C LYS A 74 -1.69 11.11 17.04
N LEU A 75 -1.45 12.36 16.69
CA LEU A 75 -0.71 13.32 17.51
C LEU A 75 -1.66 14.04 18.48
N ASN A 76 -1.09 14.69 19.51
CA ASN A 76 -1.86 15.50 20.47
C ASN A 76 -2.60 16.67 19.81
N SER A 77 -2.14 17.12 18.64
CA SER A 77 -2.80 18.11 17.78
C SER A 77 -4.02 17.58 17.02
N ASN A 78 -4.44 16.33 17.27
CA ASN A 78 -5.44 15.58 16.48
C ASN A 78 -5.05 15.29 15.02
N SER A 79 -3.85 15.67 14.57
CA SER A 79 -3.36 15.28 13.24
C SER A 79 -2.83 13.85 13.22
N PHE A 80 -2.73 13.26 12.02
CA PHE A 80 -2.23 11.90 11.83
C PHE A 80 -0.90 11.90 11.08
N VAL A 81 0.02 11.02 11.49
CA VAL A 81 1.29 10.80 10.79
C VAL A 81 1.40 9.33 10.42
N VAL A 82 1.51 9.05 9.12
CA VAL A 82 1.68 7.68 8.60
C VAL A 82 2.96 7.08 9.15
N LEU A 83 2.88 5.84 9.63
CA LEU A 83 4.00 5.10 10.19
C LEU A 83 5.15 4.99 9.17
N PRO A 84 6.40 5.34 9.51
CA PRO A 84 7.52 5.33 8.57
C PRO A 84 7.72 3.98 7.88
N GLY A 85 7.58 2.87 8.61
CA GLY A 85 7.70 1.53 8.04
C GLY A 85 6.67 1.20 6.95
N ILE A 86 5.49 1.82 6.98
CA ILE A 86 4.48 1.67 5.92
C ILE A 86 4.91 2.44 4.66
N LYS A 87 5.41 3.67 4.83
CA LYS A 87 5.96 4.45 3.70
C LYS A 87 7.12 3.73 3.03
N SER A 88 8.07 3.19 3.82
CA SER A 88 9.21 2.44 3.29
C SER A 88 8.77 1.22 2.48
N LYS A 89 7.78 0.45 2.96
CA LYS A 89 7.28 -0.72 2.23
C LYS A 89 6.58 -0.35 0.93
N MET A 90 5.82 0.76 0.90
CA MET A 90 5.22 1.26 -0.35
C MET A 90 6.30 1.65 -1.36
N MET A 91 7.35 2.35 -0.92
CA MET A 91 8.48 2.72 -1.77
C MET A 91 9.19 1.47 -2.32
N LEU A 92 9.45 0.47 -1.47
CA LEU A 92 10.06 -0.80 -1.91
C LEU A 92 9.19 -1.54 -2.93
N LEU A 93 7.87 -1.59 -2.71
CA LEU A 93 6.92 -2.18 -3.64
C LEU A 93 6.95 -1.48 -4.99
N LYS A 94 6.78 -0.15 -5.03
CA LYS A 94 6.81 0.62 -6.29
C LYS A 94 8.14 0.43 -7.01
N ASN A 95 9.28 0.56 -6.30
CA ASN A 95 10.60 0.37 -6.88
C ASN A 95 10.80 -1.02 -7.49
N ALA A 96 10.25 -2.05 -6.85
CA ALA A 96 10.39 -3.42 -7.33
C ALA A 96 9.48 -3.70 -8.53
N LEU A 97 8.29 -3.10 -8.59
CA LEU A 97 7.38 -3.17 -9.74
C LEU A 97 7.88 -2.37 -10.94
N THR A 98 8.45 -1.17 -10.75
CA THR A 98 9.03 -0.38 -11.83
C THR A 98 10.16 -1.10 -12.56
N LYS A 99 10.89 -2.00 -11.89
CA LYS A 99 11.94 -2.82 -12.52
C LYS A 99 11.39 -3.94 -13.43
N LYS A 100 10.06 -4.17 -13.41
CA LYS A 100 9.37 -5.16 -14.25
C LYS A 100 8.67 -4.52 -15.45
N THR A 101 8.62 -3.19 -15.51
CA THR A 101 8.09 -2.41 -16.63
C THR A 101 9.21 -2.16 -17.65
#